data_AF-A0A855IPL3-F1
#
_entry.id   AF-A0A855IPL3-F1
#
_cell.length_a   1.000
_cell.length_b   1.000
_cell.length_c   1.000
_cell.angle_alpha   90.00
_cell.angle_beta   90.00
_cell.angle_gamma   90.00
#
_symmetry.space_group_name_H-M   'P 1'
#
loop_
_entity.id
_entity.type
_entity.pdbx_description
1 polymer ?
#
loop_
_entity_poly.entity_id
_entity_poly.type
_entity_poly.pdbx_seq_one_letter_code
_entity_poly.pdbx_strand_id
1 'polypeptide(L)'
;MAKNSTVKTHSLVKGSGPALAKAIKSKHYKSGFDEHLWADGRLKADDGQFGLQAHHIITTKNLDTPDWKKYRKAYEYNINTWKNGVMFPSKTDIACQVNTHVHKSGHGGGLDFKTEQEQFWETSSDLESGEVTSIPVTKVPDPVVTKLRLEDIKYIKSVNRDIKGVKENAQRNYYCKTGNARHFQSDLDGVSEDILVCLDSFLYTISTFGHDYSPVSNIGCGGGNNIESKKKSRNACPSRVSKVQQEKHNIKNVKGMIMESRKLEVGK
;
A
#
# COMPACT_ATOMS: atom_id res chain seq x y z
N MET A 1 13.09 8.93 -51.96
CA MET A 1 13.15 9.74 -50.72
C MET A 1 12.70 8.87 -49.56
N ALA A 2 13.63 8.44 -48.71
CA ALA A 2 13.30 7.68 -47.51
C ALA A 2 12.55 8.62 -46.55
N LYS A 3 11.32 8.22 -46.14
CA LYS A 3 10.58 8.94 -45.11
C LYS A 3 11.44 8.95 -43.84
N ASN A 4 11.86 10.13 -43.41
CA ASN A 4 12.44 10.33 -42.08
C ASN A 4 11.41 9.89 -41.04
N SER A 5 11.50 8.64 -40.61
CA SER A 5 10.81 8.13 -39.44
C SER A 5 11.36 8.88 -38.24
N THR A 6 10.65 9.91 -37.77
CA THR A 6 10.89 10.51 -36.46
C THR A 6 10.84 9.40 -35.41
N VAL A 7 12.01 8.98 -34.93
CA VAL A 7 12.12 8.01 -33.84
C VAL A 7 11.47 8.64 -32.62
N LYS A 8 10.32 8.12 -32.21
CA LYS A 8 9.60 8.57 -31.03
C LYS A 8 10.51 8.34 -29.82
N THR A 9 10.96 9.42 -29.18
CA THR A 9 11.82 9.35 -28.00
C THR A 9 10.96 9.05 -26.76
N HIS A 10 10.85 7.77 -26.40
CA HIS A 10 10.17 7.41 -25.17
C HIS A 10 10.93 7.92 -23.95
N SER A 11 10.21 8.39 -22.92
CA SER A 11 10.80 8.93 -21.69
C SER A 11 10.46 8.05 -20.49
N LEU A 12 11.42 7.89 -19.57
CA LEU A 12 11.18 7.18 -18.33
C LEU A 12 10.50 8.12 -17.32
N VAL A 13 9.25 7.81 -16.95
CA VAL A 13 8.55 8.54 -15.89
C VAL A 13 9.16 8.17 -14.53
N LYS A 14 9.78 9.13 -13.82
CA LYS A 14 10.31 8.90 -12.47
C LYS A 14 9.18 8.75 -11.45
N GLY A 15 9.33 7.81 -10.51
CA GLY A 15 8.38 7.65 -9.41
C GLY A 15 8.53 8.77 -8.38
N SER A 16 7.40 9.29 -7.90
CA SER A 16 7.35 10.40 -6.95
C SER A 16 6.07 10.33 -6.12
N GLY A 17 6.19 10.31 -4.79
CA GLY A 17 5.05 10.34 -3.88
C GLY A 17 4.13 11.54 -4.13
N PRO A 18 4.65 12.78 -4.23
CA PRO A 18 3.85 13.95 -4.61
C PRO A 18 3.14 13.82 -5.98
N ALA A 19 3.79 13.22 -6.99
CA ALA A 19 3.17 13.02 -8.30
C ALA A 19 2.05 11.98 -8.24
N LEU A 20 2.24 10.90 -7.48
CA LEU A 20 1.20 9.91 -7.21
C LEU A 20 0.02 10.52 -6.45
N ALA A 21 0.29 11.25 -5.37
CA ALA A 21 -0.74 11.95 -4.60
C ALA A 21 -1.54 12.91 -5.49
N LYS A 22 -0.87 13.64 -6.40
CA LYS A 22 -1.56 14.49 -7.39
C LYS A 22 -2.45 13.67 -8.32
N ALA A 23 -1.98 12.53 -8.83
CA ALA A 23 -2.79 11.68 -9.72
C ALA A 23 -4.02 11.10 -9.01
N ILE A 24 -3.85 10.64 -7.77
CA ILE A 24 -4.93 10.19 -6.87
C ILE A 24 -5.94 11.31 -6.66
N LYS A 25 -5.48 12.50 -6.23
CA LYS A 25 -6.33 13.65 -5.98
C LYS A 25 -7.17 14.01 -7.20
N SER A 26 -6.52 14.16 -8.36
CA SER A 26 -7.21 14.50 -9.61
C SER A 26 -8.29 13.48 -10.00
N LYS A 27 -8.14 12.21 -9.62
CA LYS A 27 -9.09 11.15 -9.96
C LYS A 27 -10.23 11.03 -8.97
N HIS A 28 -9.95 11.12 -7.67
CA HIS A 28 -10.88 10.72 -6.60
C HIS A 28 -11.31 11.84 -5.66
N TYR A 29 -10.55 12.93 -5.58
CA TYR A 29 -10.70 13.95 -4.53
C TYR A 29 -10.70 15.35 -5.13
N LYS A 30 -11.85 15.76 -5.68
CA LYS A 30 -11.96 16.94 -6.57
C LYS A 30 -11.66 18.24 -5.82
N SER A 31 -12.22 18.43 -4.62
CA SER A 31 -11.93 19.61 -3.79
C SER A 31 -10.58 19.51 -3.08
N GLY A 32 -10.11 18.29 -2.83
CA GLY A 32 -8.85 18.03 -2.14
C GLY A 32 -8.95 16.81 -1.23
N PHE A 33 -7.85 16.50 -0.56
CA PHE A 33 -7.79 15.36 0.36
C PHE A 33 -8.64 15.56 1.62
N ASP A 34 -9.22 16.72 1.85
CA ASP A 34 -10.26 16.96 2.87
C ASP A 34 -11.53 16.14 2.59
N GLU A 35 -11.76 15.67 1.36
CA GLU A 35 -12.83 14.71 1.07
C GLU A 35 -12.56 13.31 1.62
N HIS A 36 -11.29 12.96 1.89
CA HIS A 36 -10.91 11.61 2.31
C HIS A 36 -11.42 11.31 3.73
N LEU A 37 -11.98 10.11 3.94
CA LEU A 37 -12.61 9.73 5.22
C LEU A 37 -11.65 9.73 6.42
N TRP A 38 -10.36 9.50 6.17
CA TRP A 38 -9.25 9.59 7.13
C TRP A 38 -8.47 10.91 7.10
N ALA A 39 -8.98 11.98 6.46
CA ALA A 39 -8.35 13.29 6.50
C ALA A 39 -8.40 13.88 7.92
N ASP A 40 -7.26 14.04 8.58
CA ASP A 40 -7.18 14.43 9.99
C ASP A 40 -7.67 15.87 10.22
N GLY A 41 -8.78 16.01 10.96
CA GLY A 41 -9.34 17.33 11.30
C GLY A 41 -8.46 18.15 12.25
N ARG A 42 -7.44 17.53 12.88
CA ARG A 42 -6.47 18.22 13.74
C ARG A 42 -5.38 18.93 12.94
N LEU A 43 -5.16 18.52 11.69
CA LEU A 43 -4.11 19.06 10.83
C LEU A 43 -4.66 20.20 9.99
N LYS A 44 -3.86 21.25 9.85
CA LYS A 44 -4.19 22.36 8.96
C LYS A 44 -4.00 21.91 7.51
N ALA A 45 -4.61 22.62 6.57
CA ALA A 45 -4.47 22.34 5.14
C ALA A 45 -3.07 22.68 4.57
N ASP A 46 -2.09 22.97 5.43
CA ASP A 46 -0.75 23.43 5.05
C ASP A 46 0.07 22.34 4.34
N ASP A 47 -0.11 21.07 4.72
CA ASP A 47 0.45 19.92 3.96
C ASP A 47 -0.42 19.49 2.76
N GLY A 48 -1.64 20.04 2.66
CA GLY A 48 -2.65 19.75 1.63
C GLY A 48 -3.13 18.29 1.57
N GLN A 49 -2.71 17.44 2.51
CA GLN A 49 -2.99 15.99 2.54
C GLN A 49 -3.61 15.55 3.87
N PHE A 50 -3.70 16.42 4.88
CA PHE A 50 -4.38 16.18 6.15
C PHE A 50 -3.86 14.92 6.86
N GLY A 51 -2.54 14.75 6.87
CA GLY A 51 -1.90 13.60 7.50
C GLY A 51 -2.00 12.30 6.72
N LEU A 52 -2.42 12.34 5.46
CA LEU A 52 -2.36 11.20 4.54
C LEU A 52 -1.10 11.25 3.69
N GLN A 53 -0.64 10.09 3.23
CA GLN A 53 0.45 9.97 2.27
C GLN A 53 0.12 8.91 1.23
N ALA A 54 0.37 9.25 -0.03
CA ALA A 54 0.26 8.31 -1.13
C ALA A 54 1.42 7.29 -1.10
N HIS A 55 1.07 6.01 -1.13
CA HIS A 55 2.00 4.91 -1.22
C HIS A 55 1.92 4.25 -2.60
N HIS A 56 3.07 4.04 -3.25
CA HIS A 56 3.13 3.21 -4.46
C HIS A 56 2.98 1.73 -4.07
N ILE A 57 1.96 1.05 -4.59
CA ILE A 57 1.72 -0.38 -4.32
C ILE A 57 2.85 -1.21 -4.95
N ILE A 58 3.08 -1.10 -6.26
CA ILE A 58 4.33 -1.53 -6.87
C ILE A 58 5.33 -0.40 -6.68
N THR A 59 6.20 -0.55 -5.69
CA THR A 59 7.07 0.52 -5.22
C THR A 59 8.10 0.95 -6.28
N THR A 60 8.62 2.16 -6.13
CA THR A 60 9.75 2.64 -6.94
C THR A 60 10.95 1.69 -6.86
N LYS A 61 11.18 1.05 -5.71
CA LYS A 61 12.29 0.12 -5.48
C LYS A 61 12.14 -1.19 -6.27
N ASN A 62 10.91 -1.68 -6.45
CA ASN A 62 10.66 -2.86 -7.30
C ASN A 62 11.04 -2.60 -8.76
N LEU A 63 10.79 -1.37 -9.22
CA LEU A 63 10.89 -0.99 -10.62
C LEU A 63 12.14 -0.15 -10.95
N ASP A 64 13.16 -0.17 -10.09
CA ASP A 64 14.40 0.61 -10.23
C ASP A 64 15.59 -0.19 -10.83
N THR A 65 15.35 -1.44 -11.25
CA THR A 65 16.38 -2.27 -11.90
C THR A 65 16.61 -1.84 -13.36
N PRO A 66 17.79 -2.14 -13.96
CA PRO A 66 18.07 -1.81 -15.36
C PRO A 66 17.01 -2.31 -16.35
N ASP A 67 16.55 -3.56 -16.18
CA ASP A 67 15.49 -4.15 -16.99
C ASP A 67 14.18 -3.38 -16.86
N TRP A 68 13.74 -3.10 -15.63
CA TRP A 68 12.50 -2.37 -15.41
C TRP A 68 12.55 -0.95 -15.96
N LYS A 69 13.69 -0.26 -15.84
CA LYS A 69 13.90 1.06 -16.45
C LYS A 69 13.75 0.98 -17.98
N LYS A 70 14.34 -0.04 -18.61
CA LYS A 70 14.22 -0.29 -20.05
C LYS A 70 12.77 -0.54 -20.44
N TYR A 71 12.07 -1.47 -19.79
CA TYR A 71 10.68 -1.82 -20.15
C TYR A 71 9.71 -0.67 -19.91
N ARG A 72 9.81 0.01 -18.77
CA ARG A 72 8.97 1.17 -18.47
C ARG A 72 9.16 2.31 -19.46
N LYS A 73 10.40 2.54 -19.91
CA LYS A 73 10.68 3.50 -20.97
C LYS A 73 10.06 3.04 -22.28
N ALA A 74 10.30 1.79 -22.70
CA ALA A 74 9.82 1.26 -23.98
C ALA A 74 8.28 1.24 -24.08
N TYR A 75 7.58 0.94 -22.98
CA TYR A 75 6.13 0.81 -22.94
C TYR A 75 5.43 1.99 -22.25
N GLU A 76 6.16 3.10 -22.04
CA GLU A 76 5.63 4.37 -21.53
C GLU A 76 4.85 4.25 -20.20
N TYR A 77 5.27 3.34 -19.33
CA TYR A 77 4.61 3.08 -18.06
C TYR A 77 4.67 4.28 -17.11
N ASN A 78 3.51 4.70 -16.65
CA ASN A 78 3.39 5.74 -15.65
C ASN A 78 3.26 5.12 -14.26
N ILE A 79 4.39 5.02 -13.55
CA ILE A 79 4.42 4.54 -12.16
C ILE A 79 3.57 5.40 -11.20
N ASN A 80 3.31 6.67 -11.54
CA ASN A 80 2.51 7.59 -10.73
C ASN A 80 1.03 7.56 -11.13
N THR A 81 0.58 6.54 -11.85
CA THR A 81 -0.86 6.31 -12.06
C THR A 81 -1.55 6.12 -10.72
N TRP A 82 -2.77 6.65 -10.58
CA TRP A 82 -3.59 6.43 -9.38
C TRP A 82 -3.88 4.94 -9.16
N LYS A 83 -3.83 4.14 -10.24
CA LYS A 83 -4.01 2.68 -10.20
C LYS A 83 -2.89 1.90 -9.48
N ASN A 84 -1.75 2.53 -9.27
CA ASN A 84 -0.60 1.95 -8.56
C ASN A 84 -0.41 2.65 -7.20
N GLY A 85 -1.46 3.27 -6.67
CA GLY A 85 -1.42 4.05 -5.45
C GLY A 85 -2.49 3.65 -4.45
N VAL A 86 -2.25 3.95 -3.19
CA VAL A 86 -3.24 3.90 -2.10
C VAL A 86 -2.89 4.99 -1.08
N MET A 87 -3.88 5.56 -0.40
CA MET A 87 -3.64 6.54 0.65
C MET A 87 -3.58 5.86 2.02
N PHE A 88 -2.51 6.12 2.76
CA PHE A 88 -2.38 5.65 4.13
C PHE A 88 -2.19 6.82 5.10
N PRO A 89 -2.65 6.69 6.35
CA PRO A 89 -2.30 7.62 7.40
C PRO A 89 -0.78 7.67 7.61
N SER A 90 -0.25 8.89 7.74
CA SER A 90 1.12 9.15 8.18
C SER A 90 1.25 9.22 9.70
N LYS A 91 0.13 9.33 10.43
CA LYS A 91 0.10 9.37 11.89
C LYS A 91 -0.28 8.00 12.44
N THR A 92 0.47 7.54 13.44
CA THR A 92 0.32 6.20 14.01
C THR A 92 -0.99 6.03 14.78
N ASP A 93 -1.49 7.09 15.42
CA ASP A 93 -2.75 7.09 16.16
C ASP A 93 -3.98 7.01 15.24
N ILE A 94 -3.94 7.67 14.08
CA ILE A 94 -4.96 7.51 13.04
C ILE A 94 -4.97 6.07 12.54
N ALA A 95 -3.82 5.55 12.09
CA ALA A 95 -3.70 4.16 11.62
C ALA A 95 -4.15 3.16 12.69
N CYS A 96 -3.84 3.44 13.97
CA CYS A 96 -4.31 2.68 15.11
C CYS A 96 -5.84 2.73 15.25
N GLN A 97 -6.49 3.89 15.11
CA GLN A 97 -7.94 3.98 15.22
C GLN A 97 -8.66 3.27 14.07
N VAL A 98 -8.19 3.44 12.83
CA VAL A 98 -8.89 2.94 11.63
C VAL A 98 -8.43 1.55 11.17
N ASN A 99 -7.62 0.88 11.99
CA ASN A 99 -7.12 -0.48 11.75
C ASN A 99 -6.48 -0.68 10.36
N THR A 100 -5.62 0.26 9.96
CA THR A 100 -4.95 0.24 8.64
C THR A 100 -3.45 0.45 8.75
N HIS A 101 -2.73 0.29 7.65
CA HIS A 101 -1.29 0.50 7.60
C HIS A 101 -0.90 1.96 7.86
N VAL A 102 0.29 2.16 8.41
CA VAL A 102 0.89 3.49 8.58
C VAL A 102 2.02 3.70 7.57
N HIS A 103 2.02 4.84 6.89
CA HIS A 103 3.08 5.21 5.97
C HIS A 103 4.23 5.93 6.71
N LYS A 104 5.05 5.18 7.47
CA LYS A 104 6.12 5.76 8.31
C LYS A 104 7.51 5.14 8.21
N SER A 105 7.69 4.11 7.40
CA SER A 105 8.98 3.44 7.24
C SER A 105 9.48 3.48 5.80
N GLY A 106 10.77 3.25 5.60
CA GLY A 106 11.31 2.98 4.27
C GLY A 106 10.72 1.70 3.65
N HIS A 107 10.82 1.58 2.32
CA HIS A 107 10.26 0.48 1.51
C HIS A 107 10.81 -0.93 1.84
N GLY A 108 11.69 -1.08 2.83
CA GLY A 108 12.23 -2.37 3.28
C GLY A 108 11.70 -2.86 4.62
N GLY A 109 10.79 -2.11 5.26
CA GLY A 109 10.26 -2.47 6.58
C GLY A 109 9.16 -3.52 6.53
N GLY A 110 8.38 -3.54 5.44
CA GLY A 110 7.24 -4.41 5.25
C GLY A 110 7.56 -5.91 5.15
N LEU A 111 6.67 -6.74 5.70
CA LEU A 111 6.75 -8.20 5.71
C LEU A 111 5.69 -8.85 4.84
N ASP A 112 5.98 -10.09 4.44
CA ASP A 112 5.04 -11.00 3.79
C ASP A 112 4.71 -12.14 4.76
N PHE A 113 3.43 -12.29 5.09
CA PHE A 113 2.90 -13.30 6.00
C PHE A 113 2.21 -14.46 5.27
N LYS A 114 2.26 -14.55 3.93
CA LYS A 114 1.60 -15.63 3.18
C LYS A 114 2.06 -17.03 3.61
N THR A 115 3.32 -17.19 4.01
CA THR A 115 3.83 -18.48 4.52
C THR A 115 3.30 -18.86 5.90
N GLU A 116 2.69 -17.91 6.61
CA GLU A 116 2.10 -18.09 7.93
C GLU A 116 0.56 -17.94 7.87
N GLN A 117 -0.02 -17.83 6.68
CA GLN A 117 -1.44 -17.52 6.45
C GLN A 117 -2.36 -18.51 7.15
N GLU A 118 -2.12 -19.82 6.98
CA GLU A 118 -2.95 -20.89 7.56
C GLU A 118 -3.04 -20.85 9.09
N GLN A 119 -2.04 -20.26 9.76
CA GLN A 119 -2.01 -20.19 11.23
C GLN A 119 -2.75 -18.96 11.80
N PHE A 120 -2.80 -17.85 11.06
CA PHE A 120 -3.25 -16.56 11.60
C PHE A 120 -4.39 -15.90 10.81
N TRP A 121 -4.76 -16.46 9.65
CA TRP A 121 -5.87 -15.99 8.81
C TRP A 121 -6.88 -17.10 8.56
N GLU A 122 -8.16 -16.71 8.55
CA GLU A 122 -9.20 -17.51 7.93
C GLU A 122 -9.34 -17.11 6.47
N THR A 123 -9.32 -18.11 5.58
CA THR A 123 -9.45 -17.89 4.14
C THR A 123 -10.74 -18.51 3.65
N SER A 124 -11.51 -17.72 2.91
CA SER A 124 -12.71 -18.18 2.23
C SER A 124 -12.66 -17.78 0.76
N SER A 125 -13.27 -18.58 -0.09
CA SER A 125 -13.44 -18.30 -1.50
C SER A 125 -14.92 -18.16 -1.80
N ASP A 126 -15.30 -17.07 -2.45
CA ASP A 126 -16.63 -16.95 -3.02
C ASP A 126 -16.76 -17.91 -4.22
N LEU A 127 -17.77 -18.78 -4.19
CA LEU A 127 -17.94 -19.82 -5.21
C LEU A 127 -18.44 -19.26 -6.55
N GLU A 128 -19.03 -18.08 -6.57
CA GLU A 128 -19.61 -17.46 -7.77
C GLU A 128 -18.61 -16.53 -8.46
N SER A 129 -17.92 -15.69 -7.69
CA SER A 129 -16.94 -14.74 -8.22
C SER A 129 -15.51 -15.29 -8.27
N GLY A 130 -15.22 -16.35 -7.51
CA GLY A 130 -13.87 -16.84 -7.30
C GLY A 130 -13.00 -15.92 -6.44
N GLU A 131 -13.56 -14.86 -5.86
CA GLU A 131 -12.82 -13.92 -5.00
C GLU A 131 -12.36 -14.64 -3.73
N VAL A 132 -11.05 -14.62 -3.48
CA VAL A 132 -10.47 -15.18 -2.26
C VAL A 132 -10.32 -14.06 -1.25
N THR A 133 -10.97 -14.23 -0.10
CA THR A 133 -10.86 -13.32 1.03
C THR A 133 -10.04 -13.97 2.14
N SER A 134 -9.06 -13.24 2.65
CA SER A 134 -8.27 -13.64 3.82
C SER A 134 -8.48 -12.63 4.93
N ILE A 135 -8.91 -13.09 6.11
CA ILE A 135 -9.21 -12.25 7.25
C ILE A 135 -8.28 -12.65 8.39
N PRO A 136 -7.48 -11.72 8.96
CA PRO A 136 -6.67 -12.05 10.13
C PRO A 136 -7.60 -12.34 11.30
N VAL A 137 -7.42 -13.48 11.97
CA VAL A 137 -8.27 -13.92 13.08
C VAL A 137 -7.55 -13.93 14.42
N THR A 138 -6.21 -13.90 14.40
CA THR A 138 -5.40 -13.82 15.61
C THR A 138 -4.16 -12.97 15.37
N LYS A 139 -3.67 -12.35 16.45
CA LYS A 139 -2.46 -11.53 16.40
C LYS A 139 -1.24 -12.42 16.13
N VAL A 140 -0.47 -12.04 15.11
CA VAL A 140 0.83 -12.68 14.83
C VAL A 140 1.83 -12.39 15.97
N PRO A 141 2.42 -13.42 16.62
CA PRO A 141 3.39 -13.24 17.70
C PRO A 141 4.74 -12.67 17.23
N ASP A 142 5.40 -11.87 18.08
CA ASP A 142 6.71 -11.26 17.82
C ASP A 142 7.81 -12.27 17.38
N PRO A 143 7.87 -13.53 17.89
CA PRO A 143 8.79 -14.54 17.39
C PRO A 143 8.60 -14.88 15.90
N VAL A 144 7.36 -14.98 15.42
CA VAL A 144 7.05 -15.22 14.00
C VAL A 144 7.52 -14.05 13.15
N VAL A 145 7.19 -12.83 13.58
CA VAL A 145 7.64 -11.60 12.90
C VAL A 145 9.17 -11.51 12.86
N THR A 146 9.84 -11.94 13.92
CA THR A 146 11.32 -11.97 14.01
C THR A 146 11.91 -13.01 13.04
N LYS A 147 11.33 -14.21 12.99
CA LYS A 147 11.68 -15.25 12.01
C LYS A 147 11.58 -14.72 10.57
N LEU A 148 10.45 -14.15 10.18
CA LEU A 148 10.25 -13.61 8.83
C LEU A 148 11.29 -12.55 8.45
N ARG A 149 11.71 -11.70 9.41
CA ARG A 149 12.78 -10.71 9.18
C ARG A 149 14.14 -11.37 8.97
N LEU A 150 14.47 -12.39 9.76
CA LEU A 150 15.74 -13.13 9.67
C LEU A 150 15.82 -13.92 8.35
N GLU A 151 14.71 -14.49 7.91
CA GLU A 151 14.58 -15.19 6.62
C GLU A 151 14.44 -14.23 5.43
N ASP A 152 14.43 -12.91 5.69
CA ASP A 152 14.30 -11.85 4.70
C ASP A 152 13.05 -12.02 3.81
N ILE A 153 11.95 -12.47 4.42
CA ILE A 153 10.61 -12.61 3.84
C ILE A 153 9.92 -11.25 3.94
N LYS A 154 10.14 -10.42 2.91
CA LYS A 154 9.71 -9.02 2.88
C LYS A 154 8.72 -8.76 1.76
N TYR A 155 7.80 -7.84 2.03
CA TYR A 155 6.85 -7.29 1.06
C TYR A 155 7.51 -6.96 -0.28
N ILE A 156 8.64 -6.22 -0.25
CA ILE A 156 9.35 -5.83 -1.47
C ILE A 156 9.81 -7.02 -2.33
N LYS A 157 10.20 -8.14 -1.70
CA LYS A 157 10.59 -9.35 -2.44
C LYS A 157 9.38 -10.05 -3.03
N SER A 158 8.27 -10.04 -2.31
CA SER A 158 7.03 -10.65 -2.76
C SER A 158 6.45 -9.91 -3.94
N VAL A 159 6.42 -8.58 -3.89
CA VAL A 159 6.07 -7.75 -5.05
C VAL A 159 6.94 -8.06 -6.27
N ASN A 160 8.25 -8.33 -6.10
CA ASN A 160 9.10 -8.75 -7.22
C ASN A 160 8.69 -10.11 -7.82
N ARG A 161 8.13 -11.02 -7.03
CA ARG A 161 7.57 -12.28 -7.51
C ARG A 161 6.24 -12.03 -8.22
N ASP A 162 5.38 -11.17 -7.67
CA ASP A 162 4.06 -10.86 -8.23
C ASP A 162 4.16 -10.20 -9.62
N ILE A 163 5.13 -9.29 -9.82
CA ILE A 163 5.38 -8.64 -11.11
C ILE A 163 6.20 -9.50 -12.11
N LYS A 164 6.57 -10.73 -11.74
CA LYS A 164 7.45 -11.58 -12.55
C LYS A 164 6.83 -11.90 -13.92
N GLY A 165 5.54 -12.24 -13.97
CA GLY A 165 4.85 -12.55 -15.22
C GLY A 165 4.86 -11.37 -16.20
N VAL A 166 4.65 -10.15 -15.69
CA VAL A 166 4.75 -8.93 -16.51
C VAL A 166 6.16 -8.76 -17.07
N LYS A 167 7.20 -9.02 -16.26
CA LYS A 167 8.60 -8.96 -16.70
C LYS A 167 8.89 -9.98 -17.80
N GLU A 168 8.41 -11.21 -17.67
CA GLU A 168 8.59 -12.27 -18.66
C GLU A 168 7.89 -11.93 -19.99
N ASN A 169 6.67 -11.38 -19.94
CA ASN A 169 5.97 -10.88 -21.13
C ASN A 169 6.79 -9.77 -21.83
N ALA A 170 7.38 -8.86 -21.06
CA ALA A 170 8.23 -7.80 -21.58
C ALA A 170 9.51 -8.35 -22.23
N GLN A 171 10.13 -9.37 -21.63
CA GLN A 171 11.30 -10.07 -22.19
C GLN A 171 11.00 -10.77 -23.52
N ARG A 172 9.80 -11.35 -23.65
CA ARG A 172 9.34 -12.03 -24.87
C ARG A 172 8.79 -11.08 -25.93
N ASN A 173 8.98 -9.76 -25.76
CA ASN A 173 8.44 -8.71 -26.63
C ASN A 173 6.92 -8.78 -26.84
N TYR A 174 6.17 -9.35 -25.87
CA TYR A 174 4.72 -9.50 -25.97
C TYR A 174 4.01 -8.15 -26.19
N TYR A 175 4.46 -7.11 -25.48
CA TYR A 175 3.89 -5.76 -25.55
C TYR A 175 4.32 -4.95 -26.79
N CYS A 176 5.35 -5.40 -27.51
CA CYS A 176 5.76 -4.78 -28.79
C CYS A 176 4.82 -5.16 -29.94
N LYS A 177 4.00 -6.20 -29.78
CA LYS A 177 3.03 -6.62 -30.80
C LYS A 177 1.94 -5.55 -30.95
N THR A 178 1.48 -5.36 -32.18
CA THR A 178 0.43 -4.39 -32.50
C THR A 178 -0.79 -4.56 -31.59
N GLY A 179 -1.21 -3.47 -30.93
CA GLY A 179 -2.33 -3.48 -29.99
C GLY A 179 -1.97 -3.78 -28.53
N ASN A 180 -0.76 -4.31 -28.26
CA ASN A 180 -0.41 -4.81 -26.92
C ASN A 180 0.31 -3.81 -26.02
N ALA A 181 0.79 -2.67 -26.52
CA ALA A 181 1.56 -1.72 -25.71
C ALA A 181 0.81 -1.26 -24.45
N ARG A 182 -0.52 -1.06 -24.55
CA ARG A 182 -1.39 -0.70 -23.41
C ARG A 182 -1.49 -1.80 -22.35
N HIS A 183 -1.24 -3.06 -22.72
CA HIS A 183 -1.32 -4.17 -21.78
C HIS A 183 -0.21 -4.11 -20.72
N PHE A 184 0.94 -3.50 -21.02
CA PHE A 184 1.99 -3.35 -20.01
C PHE A 184 1.52 -2.55 -18.79
N GLN A 185 0.76 -1.47 -19.03
CA GLN A 185 0.15 -0.67 -17.97
C GLN A 185 -0.98 -1.45 -17.28
N SER A 186 -1.89 -2.07 -18.04
CA SER A 186 -3.02 -2.79 -17.43
C SER A 186 -2.58 -3.99 -16.60
N ASP A 187 -1.54 -4.71 -17.01
CA ASP A 187 -1.06 -5.88 -16.30
C ASP A 187 -0.39 -5.48 -14.98
N LEU A 188 0.36 -4.36 -14.95
CA LEU A 188 0.89 -3.80 -13.70
C LEU A 188 -0.21 -3.19 -12.81
N ASP A 189 -1.23 -2.60 -13.41
CA ASP A 189 -2.40 -2.11 -12.66
C ASP A 189 -3.14 -3.30 -12.00
N GLY A 190 -3.35 -4.40 -12.73
CA GLY A 190 -3.95 -5.63 -12.18
C GLY A 190 -3.13 -6.25 -11.06
N VAL A 191 -1.80 -6.33 -11.22
CA VAL A 191 -0.92 -6.76 -10.12
C VAL A 191 -1.00 -5.82 -8.91
N SER A 192 -1.20 -4.51 -9.13
CA SER A 192 -1.39 -3.56 -8.03
C SER A 192 -2.70 -3.82 -7.28
N GLU A 193 -3.79 -4.16 -7.99
CA GLU A 193 -5.07 -4.56 -7.39
C GLU A 193 -4.91 -5.84 -6.55
N ASP A 194 -4.23 -6.86 -7.07
CA ASP A 194 -3.95 -8.11 -6.33
C ASP A 194 -3.10 -7.89 -5.07
N ILE A 195 -2.07 -7.05 -5.17
CA ILE A 195 -1.23 -6.68 -4.03
C ILE A 195 -2.05 -5.89 -3.00
N LEU A 196 -2.99 -5.04 -3.45
CA LEU A 196 -3.85 -4.29 -2.53
C LEU A 196 -4.73 -5.22 -1.71
N VAL A 197 -5.25 -6.31 -2.27
CA VAL A 197 -5.96 -7.36 -1.52
C VAL A 197 -5.07 -7.94 -0.41
N CYS A 198 -3.79 -8.16 -0.69
CA CYS A 198 -2.83 -8.63 0.31
C CYS A 198 -2.55 -7.57 1.40
N LEU A 199 -2.54 -6.28 1.04
CA LEU A 199 -2.40 -5.18 2.01
C LEU A 199 -3.66 -5.06 2.88
N ASP A 200 -4.85 -5.08 2.29
CA ASP A 200 -6.13 -4.96 3.00
C ASP A 200 -6.31 -6.05 4.05
N SER A 201 -5.92 -7.29 3.69
CA SER A 201 -5.90 -8.44 4.59
C SER A 201 -4.75 -8.47 5.59
N PHE A 202 -3.79 -7.53 5.53
CA PHE A 202 -2.52 -7.57 6.29
C PHE A 202 -1.59 -8.76 6.00
N LEU A 203 -1.87 -9.59 4.98
CA LEU A 203 -0.92 -10.59 4.50
C LEU A 203 0.38 -9.94 4.05
N TYR A 204 0.30 -8.75 3.44
CA TYR A 204 1.42 -7.85 3.23
C TYR A 204 1.33 -6.65 4.17
N THR A 205 2.47 -6.21 4.65
CA THR A 205 2.59 -4.97 5.43
C THR A 205 3.60 -4.04 4.77
N ILE A 206 3.41 -2.73 4.90
CA ILE A 206 4.34 -1.73 4.31
C ILE A 206 5.38 -1.22 5.31
N SER A 207 5.14 -1.43 6.61
CA SER A 207 6.02 -0.94 7.68
C SER A 207 6.56 -2.02 8.59
N THR A 208 7.66 -1.68 9.27
CA THR A 208 8.35 -2.59 10.19
C THR A 208 7.40 -3.17 11.22
N PHE A 209 6.49 -2.38 11.78
CA PHE A 209 5.49 -2.81 12.75
C PHE A 209 4.07 -2.73 12.18
N GLY A 210 3.92 -2.86 10.87
CA GLY A 210 2.63 -2.75 10.17
C GLY A 210 1.60 -3.76 10.69
N HIS A 211 2.04 -4.98 11.01
CA HIS A 211 1.20 -6.05 11.56
C HIS A 211 0.52 -5.66 12.89
N ASP A 212 1.08 -4.73 13.67
CA ASP A 212 0.45 -4.28 14.91
C ASP A 212 -0.84 -3.50 14.68
N TYR A 213 -1.02 -2.91 13.50
CA TYR A 213 -2.20 -2.11 13.17
C TYR A 213 -3.36 -2.97 12.67
N SER A 214 -3.12 -4.27 12.43
CA SER A 214 -4.15 -5.25 12.09
C SER A 214 -5.35 -5.17 13.05
N PRO A 215 -6.59 -5.38 12.58
CA PRO A 215 -7.78 -5.35 13.43
C PRO A 215 -7.71 -6.27 14.66
N VAL A 216 -7.03 -7.41 14.55
CA VAL A 216 -6.90 -8.40 15.64
C VAL A 216 -5.75 -8.12 16.60
N SER A 217 -4.89 -7.15 16.29
CA SER A 217 -3.80 -6.78 17.19
C SER A 217 -4.25 -5.71 18.18
N ASN A 218 -3.98 -5.97 19.46
CA ASN A 218 -4.18 -5.00 20.53
C ASN A 218 -3.04 -3.98 20.67
N ILE A 219 -1.92 -4.16 19.97
CA ILE A 219 -0.76 -3.25 20.07
C ILE A 219 -1.06 -1.93 19.38
N GLY A 220 -1.46 -1.93 18.10
CA GLY A 220 -1.67 -0.71 17.33
C GLY A 220 -0.46 0.23 17.36
N CYS A 221 -0.64 1.46 17.81
CA CYS A 221 0.43 2.43 18.04
C CYS A 221 1.22 2.23 19.35
N GLY A 222 0.83 1.28 20.20
CA GLY A 222 1.45 1.01 21.51
C GLY A 222 1.22 2.13 22.54
N GLY A 223 0.21 2.98 22.34
CA GLY A 223 -0.07 4.18 23.15
C GLY A 223 0.88 5.35 22.87
N GLY A 224 1.85 5.18 21.98
CA GLY A 224 2.79 6.23 21.60
C GLY A 224 2.31 7.07 20.42
N ASN A 225 2.52 8.38 20.49
CA ASN A 225 2.30 9.26 19.36
C ASN A 225 3.49 9.20 18.40
N ASN A 226 3.22 8.81 17.16
CA ASN A 226 4.13 8.96 16.02
C ASN A 226 5.42 8.12 16.04
N ILE A 227 5.50 7.04 16.82
CA ILE A 227 6.68 6.17 16.92
C ILE A 227 6.49 4.88 16.10
N GLU A 228 7.24 4.76 15.01
CA GLU A 228 7.29 3.54 14.17
C GLU A 228 8.75 3.12 13.98
N SER A 229 9.36 2.65 15.08
CA SER A 229 10.79 2.26 15.13
C SER A 229 11.01 1.22 16.23
N LYS A 230 12.25 0.77 16.45
CA LYS A 230 12.61 -0.15 17.55
C LYS A 230 12.21 0.37 18.96
N LYS A 231 11.95 1.67 19.10
CA LYS A 231 11.46 2.30 20.33
C LYS A 231 9.94 2.18 20.53
N LYS A 232 9.21 1.63 19.56
CA LYS A 232 7.77 1.45 19.64
C LYS A 232 7.45 0.50 20.79
N SER A 233 6.58 0.95 21.69
CA SER A 233 6.06 0.12 22.78
C SER A 233 5.38 -1.13 22.22
N ARG A 234 5.62 -2.28 22.85
CA ARG A 234 4.92 -3.54 22.55
C ARG A 234 3.68 -3.75 23.43
N ASN A 235 3.40 -2.82 24.34
CA ASN A 235 2.20 -2.87 25.18
C ASN A 235 0.95 -2.64 24.33
N ALA A 236 -0.18 -3.17 24.80
CA ALA A 236 -1.45 -2.90 24.16
C ALA A 236 -1.77 -1.40 24.19
N CYS A 237 -2.26 -0.86 23.07
CA CYS A 237 -2.76 0.51 23.04
C CYS A 237 -4.09 0.56 23.82
N PRO A 238 -4.27 1.51 24.76
CA PRO A 238 -5.55 1.67 25.47
C PRO A 238 -6.75 1.79 24.53
N SER A 239 -6.61 2.50 23.40
CA SER A 239 -7.68 2.63 22.40
C SER A 239 -8.10 1.30 21.76
N ARG A 240 -7.23 0.29 21.77
CA ARG A 240 -7.50 -1.05 21.22
C ARG A 240 -8.12 -2.00 22.24
N VAL A 241 -7.81 -1.85 23.53
CA VAL A 241 -8.27 -2.79 24.58
C VAL A 241 -9.41 -2.25 25.44
N SER A 242 -9.48 -0.94 25.62
CA SER A 242 -10.43 -0.33 26.54
C SER A 242 -11.83 -0.28 25.96
N LYS A 243 -12.82 -0.46 26.84
CA LYS A 243 -14.24 -0.17 26.56
C LYS A 243 -14.62 1.27 26.93
N VAL A 244 -13.74 2.00 27.61
CA VAL A 244 -13.97 3.36 28.07
C VAL A 244 -13.75 4.34 26.91
N GLN A 245 -14.76 5.16 26.60
CA GLN A 245 -14.68 6.06 25.45
C GLN A 245 -13.53 7.06 25.58
N GLN A 246 -13.24 7.54 26.79
CA GLN A 246 -12.16 8.50 27.08
C GLN A 246 -10.76 7.91 26.79
N GLU A 247 -10.62 6.59 26.76
CA GLU A 247 -9.36 5.91 26.44
C GLU A 247 -9.23 5.58 24.95
N LYS A 248 -10.28 5.81 24.15
CA LYS A 248 -10.24 5.75 22.69
C LYS A 248 -9.55 6.97 22.11
N HIS A 249 -8.91 6.80 20.96
CA HIS A 249 -8.30 7.90 20.22
C HIS A 249 -9.32 8.98 19.83
N ASN A 250 -10.56 8.61 19.48
CA ASN A 250 -11.67 9.51 19.11
C ASN A 250 -11.30 10.57 18.06
N ILE A 251 -10.37 10.24 17.17
CA ILE A 251 -9.91 11.14 16.12
C ILE A 251 -11.05 11.35 15.13
N LYS A 252 -11.31 12.63 14.86
CA LYS A 252 -12.33 13.06 13.90
C LYS A 252 -11.68 13.51 12.60
N ASN A 253 -12.34 13.24 11.50
CA ASN A 253 -11.95 13.80 10.22
C ASN A 253 -12.29 15.29 10.12
N VAL A 254 -11.90 15.92 9.01
CA VAL A 254 -12.18 17.34 8.74
C VAL A 254 -13.68 17.71 8.77
N LYS A 255 -14.59 16.73 8.61
CA LYS A 255 -16.05 16.91 8.70
C LYS A 255 -16.59 16.70 10.12
N GLY A 256 -15.72 16.51 11.11
CA GLY A 256 -16.09 16.29 12.51
C GLY A 256 -16.62 14.89 12.81
N MET A 257 -16.55 13.94 11.86
CA MET A 257 -16.99 12.55 12.05
C MET A 257 -15.85 11.71 12.61
N ILE A 258 -16.14 10.79 13.53
CA ILE A 258 -15.15 9.82 14.02
C ILE A 258 -14.68 8.95 12.85
N MET A 259 -13.36 8.81 12.70
CA MET A 259 -12.81 7.99 11.62
C MET A 259 -12.99 6.50 11.92
N GLU A 260 -13.41 5.74 10.91
CA GLU A 260 -13.64 4.29 11.00
C GLU A 260 -12.76 3.53 10.00
N SER A 261 -12.58 2.23 10.25
CA SER A 261 -11.93 1.32 9.30
C SER A 261 -12.74 1.17 8.01
N ARG A 262 -12.06 0.94 6.91
CA ARG A 262 -12.67 0.68 5.59
C ARG A 262 -11.77 -0.24 4.77
N LYS A 263 -12.37 -0.92 3.79
CA LYS A 263 -11.63 -1.66 2.76
C LYS A 263 -10.70 -0.69 2.01
N LEU A 264 -9.47 -1.11 1.78
CA LEU A 264 -8.53 -0.38 0.94
C LEU A 264 -9.00 -0.43 -0.51
N GLU A 265 -8.90 0.71 -1.18
CA GLU A 265 -9.23 0.82 -2.59
C GLU A 265 -8.06 1.50 -3.31
N VAL A 266 -7.79 1.04 -4.53
CA VAL A 266 -6.75 1.63 -5.35
C VAL A 266 -7.09 3.10 -5.61
N GLY A 267 -6.08 3.95 -5.39
CA GLY A 267 -6.15 5.38 -5.54
C GLY A 267 -7.02 6.08 -4.49
N LYS A 268 -7.47 5.39 -3.44
CA LYS A 268 -8.23 6.03 -2.36
C LYS A 268 -7.50 6.03 -1.06
#